data_AF-A0A8C4YH95-F1
#
_entry.id   AF-A0A8C4YH95-F1
#
_cell.length_a   1.000
_cell.length_b   1.000
_cell.length_c   1.000
_cell.angle_alpha   90.00
_cell.angle_beta   90.00
_cell.angle_gamma   90.00
#
_symmetry.space_group_name_H-M   'P 1'
#
loop_
_entity.id
_entity.type
_entity.pdbx_description
1 polymer ?
#
loop_
_entity_poly.entity_id
_entity_poly.type
_entity_poly.pdbx_seq_one_letter_code
_entity_poly.pdbx_strand_id
1 'polypeptide(L)'
;MEVRCFRSEFSSVVHHYHEFRDQYGQQMAEYHGRTELLKDGILDGNVSLQILNIRSSDEGQYNCFVQDGLFYEEALLELKVAGQQFMPYYLMPLCIILVWAAGFILSYCHNCD
;
A
#
# COMPACT_ATOMS: atom_id res chain seq x y z
N MET A 1 22.58 6.30 0.87
CA MET A 1 21.12 6.24 0.97
C MET A 1 20.62 4.84 1.33
N GLU A 2 19.78 4.78 2.36
CA GLU A 2 18.95 3.65 2.78
C GLU A 2 17.49 4.09 2.85
N VAL A 3 16.58 3.23 2.41
CA VAL A 3 15.15 3.38 2.63
C VAL A 3 14.65 2.08 3.24
N ARG A 4 13.92 2.16 4.35
CA ARG A 4 13.26 0.99 4.92
C ARG A 4 11.84 1.34 5.29
N CYS A 5 10.93 0.53 4.78
CA CYS A 5 9.52 0.55 5.15
C CYS A 5 9.20 -0.72 5.94
N PHE A 6 8.50 -0.56 7.05
CA PHE A 6 8.09 -1.63 7.95
C PHE A 6 6.68 -1.37 8.49
N ARG A 7 6.07 -2.39 9.08
CA ARG A 7 4.75 -2.27 9.74
C ARG A 7 4.91 -1.66 11.14
N SER A 8 4.40 -2.34 12.16
CA SER A 8 4.41 -1.87 13.55
C SER A 8 5.79 -1.95 14.21
N GLU A 9 6.61 -2.93 13.81
CA GLU A 9 7.94 -3.16 14.37
C GLU A 9 9.00 -3.06 13.28
N PHE A 10 10.20 -2.59 13.65
CA PHE A 10 11.34 -2.46 12.73
C PHE A 10 11.78 -3.77 12.07
N SER A 11 11.48 -4.90 12.72
CA SER A 11 11.69 -6.27 12.23
C SER A 11 10.68 -6.70 11.16
N SER A 12 9.52 -6.03 11.09
CA SER A 12 8.42 -6.35 10.18
C SER A 12 8.62 -5.63 8.84
N VAL A 13 9.70 -6.01 8.15
CA VAL A 13 10.17 -5.31 6.94
C VAL A 13 9.22 -5.55 5.77
N VAL A 14 8.64 -4.47 5.27
CA VAL A 14 7.80 -4.44 4.06
C VAL A 14 8.69 -4.32 2.84
N HIS A 15 9.65 -3.40 2.87
CA HIS A 15 10.62 -3.20 1.80
C HIS A 15 11.89 -2.57 2.37
N HIS A 16 13.05 -2.97 1.84
CA HIS A 16 14.33 -2.43 2.24
C HIS A 16 15.18 -2.17 1.00
N TYR A 17 15.68 -0.95 0.87
CA TYR A 17 16.56 -0.52 -0.20
C TYR A 17 17.84 0.02 0.41
N HIS A 18 18.97 -0.56 0.05
CA HIS A 18 20.27 -0.20 0.60
C HIS A 18 21.36 -0.42 -0.44
N GLU A 19 22.36 0.46 -0.47
CA GLU A 19 23.46 0.43 -1.47
C GLU A 19 22.96 0.31 -2.91
N PHE A 20 21.97 1.15 -3.24
CA PHE A 20 21.39 1.25 -4.58
C PHE A 20 20.66 -0.02 -5.08
N ARG A 21 20.29 -0.92 -4.17
CA ARG A 21 19.63 -2.18 -4.50
C ARG A 21 18.54 -2.54 -3.51
N ASP A 22 17.51 -3.20 -4.03
CA ASP A 22 16.43 -3.79 -3.25
C ASP A 22 16.94 -5.01 -2.48
N GLN A 23 16.67 -5.05 -1.18
CA GLN A 23 17.12 -6.06 -0.23
C GLN A 23 15.94 -6.92 0.19
N TYR A 24 15.91 -8.17 -0.27
CA TYR A 24 14.79 -9.07 -0.02
C TYR A 24 14.99 -10.01 1.17
N GLY A 25 16.21 -10.12 1.71
CA GLY A 25 16.57 -11.15 2.69
C GLY A 25 15.83 -11.07 4.04
N GLN A 26 15.45 -9.88 4.49
CA GLN A 26 14.72 -9.65 5.75
C GLN A 26 13.24 -9.32 5.53
N GLN A 27 12.79 -9.30 4.28
CA GLN A 27 11.42 -8.94 3.95
C GLN A 27 10.43 -9.95 4.53
N MET A 28 9.25 -9.50 4.96
CA MET A 28 8.20 -10.42 5.38
C MET A 28 7.72 -11.25 4.18
N ALA A 29 7.41 -12.52 4.40
CA ALA A 29 6.99 -13.45 3.35
C ALA A 29 5.78 -12.93 2.54
N GLU A 30 4.88 -12.17 3.17
CA GLU A 30 3.68 -11.62 2.55
C GLU A 30 3.93 -10.51 1.51
N TYR A 31 5.11 -9.85 1.54
CA TYR A 31 5.49 -8.79 0.60
C TYR A 31 6.52 -9.23 -0.45
N HIS A 32 7.01 -10.48 -0.37
CA HIS A 32 7.99 -11.00 -1.33
C HIS A 32 7.49 -10.93 -2.77
N GLY A 33 8.31 -10.33 -3.64
CA GLY A 33 8.00 -10.17 -5.07
C GLY A 33 6.81 -9.24 -5.35
N ARG A 34 6.31 -8.53 -4.32
CA ARG A 34 5.18 -7.61 -4.43
C ARG A 34 5.57 -6.18 -4.17
N THR A 35 6.81 -5.86 -3.84
CA THR A 35 7.19 -4.48 -3.50
C THR A 35 8.37 -4.00 -4.32
N GLU A 36 8.31 -2.73 -4.69
CA GLU A 36 9.32 -2.04 -5.47
C GLU A 36 9.45 -0.59 -4.99
N LEU A 37 10.69 -0.11 -4.86
CA LEU A 37 10.96 1.30 -4.67
C LEU A 37 11.02 2.01 -6.03
N LEU A 38 10.17 3.01 -6.24
CA LEU A 38 10.20 3.82 -7.45
C LEU A 38 11.40 4.77 -7.40
N LYS A 39 12.30 4.63 -8.38
CA LYS A 39 13.61 5.31 -8.40
C LYS A 39 13.57 6.68 -9.06
N ASP A 40 12.54 6.96 -9.86
CA ASP A 40 12.43 8.18 -10.68
C ASP A 40 12.41 9.46 -9.85
N GLY A 41 11.83 9.42 -8.64
CA GLY A 41 11.74 10.58 -7.75
C GLY A 41 12.92 10.78 -6.81
N ILE A 42 13.85 9.83 -6.72
CA ILE A 42 14.90 9.82 -5.67
C ILE A 42 15.80 11.05 -5.77
N LEU A 43 16.14 11.48 -6.98
CA LEU A 43 16.99 12.66 -7.21
C LEU A 43 16.33 13.96 -6.75
N ASP A 44 15.00 14.01 -6.75
CA ASP A 44 14.19 15.13 -6.29
C ASP A 44 13.81 15.00 -4.80
N GLY A 45 14.36 13.99 -4.10
CA GLY A 45 14.07 13.71 -2.70
C GLY A 45 12.72 13.00 -2.46
N ASN A 46 12.04 12.56 -3.52
CA ASN A 46 10.80 11.81 -3.40
C ASN A 46 11.06 10.30 -3.43
N VAL A 47 10.57 9.60 -2.42
CA VAL A 47 10.70 8.16 -2.29
C VAL A 47 9.30 7.58 -2.23
N SER A 48 8.97 6.71 -3.19
CA SER A 48 7.66 6.08 -3.27
C SER A 48 7.79 4.56 -3.27
N LEU A 49 7.07 3.91 -2.34
CA LEU A 49 6.97 2.46 -2.28
C LEU A 49 5.73 2.01 -3.06
N GLN A 50 5.91 1.13 -4.02
CA GLN A 50 4.82 0.45 -4.72
C GLN A 50 4.62 -0.94 -4.12
N ILE A 51 3.35 -1.28 -3.83
CA ILE A 51 2.93 -2.65 -3.47
C ILE A 51 2.01 -3.18 -4.57
N LEU A 52 2.42 -4.27 -5.20
CA LEU A 52 1.73 -4.97 -6.29
C LEU A 52 0.70 -5.95 -5.74
N ASN A 53 -0.40 -6.10 -6.49
CA ASN A 53 -1.51 -7.00 -6.17
C ASN A 53 -2.05 -6.76 -4.75
N ILE A 54 -2.49 -5.53 -4.46
CA ILE A 54 -3.00 -5.12 -3.13
C ILE A 54 -4.07 -6.08 -2.62
N ARG A 55 -3.97 -6.42 -1.34
CA ARG A 55 -4.87 -7.31 -0.59
C ARG A 55 -5.48 -6.54 0.57
N SER A 56 -6.62 -7.00 1.08
CA SER A 56 -7.21 -6.46 2.31
C SER A 56 -6.27 -6.56 3.51
N SER A 57 -5.39 -7.56 3.55
CA SER A 57 -4.35 -7.70 4.58
C SER A 57 -3.28 -6.61 4.53
N ASP A 58 -3.13 -5.93 3.39
CA ASP A 58 -2.15 -4.86 3.25
C ASP A 58 -2.63 -3.56 3.92
N GLU A 59 -3.92 -3.44 4.25
CA GLU A 59 -4.45 -2.29 4.98
C GLU A 59 -3.72 -2.08 6.32
N GLY A 60 -3.56 -0.82 6.72
CA GLY A 60 -3.03 -0.42 8.02
C GLY A 60 -1.84 0.53 7.93
N GLN A 61 -1.13 0.66 9.05
CA GLN A 61 -0.02 1.60 9.18
C GLN A 61 1.29 1.01 8.66
N TYR A 62 2.11 1.92 8.14
CA TYR A 62 3.46 1.69 7.65
C TYR A 62 4.34 2.81 8.18
N ASN A 63 5.54 2.47 8.63
CA ASN A 63 6.60 3.44 8.92
C ASN A 63 7.67 3.29 7.86
N CYS A 64 8.04 4.39 7.23
CA CYS A 64 9.13 4.45 6.28
C CYS A 64 10.15 5.46 6.75
N PHE A 65 11.42 5.07 6.82
CA PHE A 65 12.51 6.01 7.02
C PHE A 65 13.42 6.07 5.81
N VAL A 66 14.03 7.24 5.62
CA VAL A 66 15.06 7.50 4.64
C VAL A 66 16.28 8.00 5.39
N GLN A 67 17.43 7.37 5.14
CA GLN A 67 18.70 7.78 5.70
C GLN A 67 19.70 8.05 4.58
N ASP A 68 20.34 9.21 4.59
CA ASP A 68 21.46 9.52 3.71
C ASP A 68 22.62 10.19 4.46
N GLY A 69 23.69 9.42 4.67
CA GLY A 69 24.78 9.82 5.55
C GLY A 69 24.31 10.05 6.99
N LEU A 70 24.38 11.29 7.44
CA LEU A 70 23.95 11.70 8.79
C LEU A 70 22.50 12.20 8.84
N PHE A 71 21.85 12.40 7.69
CA PHE A 71 20.47 12.84 7.62
C PHE A 71 19.53 11.64 7.70
N TYR A 72 18.48 11.79 8.50
CA TYR A 72 17.47 10.78 8.75
C TYR A 72 16.11 11.47 8.85
N GLU A 73 15.13 10.94 8.12
CA GLU A 73 13.73 11.36 8.21
C GLU A 73 12.83 10.13 8.25
N GLU A 74 11.71 10.23 8.96
CA GLU A 74 10.73 9.16 9.12
C GLU A 74 9.31 9.66 8.85
N ALA A 75 8.52 8.82 8.19
CA ALA A 75 7.13 9.08 7.87
C ALA A 75 6.25 7.90 8.27
N LEU A 76 5.17 8.20 8.99
CA LEU A 76 4.07 7.29 9.25
C LEU A 76 3.02 7.45 8.15
N LEU A 77 2.68 6.36 7.46
CA LEU A 77 1.66 6.31 6.43
C LEU A 77 0.55 5.33 6.84
N GLU A 78 -0.68 5.63 6.45
CA GLU A 78 -1.81 4.70 6.58
C GLU A 78 -2.33 4.32 5.20
N LEU A 79 -2.24 3.03 4.87
CA LEU A 79 -2.83 2.48 3.65
C LEU A 79 -4.25 2.03 3.95
N LYS A 80 -5.23 2.59 3.24
CA LYS A 80 -6.63 2.14 3.26
C LYS A 80 -6.94 1.37 1.99
N VAL A 81 -7.49 0.16 2.12
CA VAL A 81 -7.80 -0.72 0.99
C VAL A 81 -9.31 -0.78 0.80
N ALA A 82 -9.80 -0.15 -0.26
CA ALA A 82 -11.19 -0.29 -0.66
C ALA A 82 -11.41 -1.67 -1.30
N GLY A 83 -12.09 -2.56 -0.60
CA GLY A 83 -12.52 -3.84 -1.16
C GLY A 83 -13.77 -3.67 -2.02
N GLN A 84 -13.76 -4.18 -3.25
CA GLN A 84 -15.00 -4.45 -3.96
C GLN A 84 -15.69 -5.62 -3.25
N GLN A 85 -16.66 -5.27 -2.40
CA GLN A 85 -17.50 -6.26 -1.75
C GLN A 85 -18.30 -6.96 -2.85
N PHE A 86 -17.89 -8.18 -3.22
CA PHE A 86 -18.76 -9.07 -3.98
C PHE A 86 -19.92 -9.45 -3.06
N MET A 87 -20.90 -8.55 -2.99
CA MET A 87 -22.21 -8.86 -2.43
C MET A 87 -22.72 -10.09 -3.19
N PRO A 88 -23.11 -11.18 -2.49
CA PRO A 88 -23.69 -12.34 -3.14
C PRO A 88 -24.88 -11.86 -3.99
N TYR A 89 -24.93 -12.28 -5.25
CA TYR A 89 -25.95 -11.79 -6.19
C TYR A 89 -27.39 -12.10 -5.74
N TYR A 90 -27.56 -12.99 -4.75
CA TYR A 90 -28.82 -13.30 -4.08
C TYR A 90 -29.28 -12.25 -3.06
N LEU A 91 -28.39 -11.38 -2.56
CA LEU A 91 -28.72 -10.21 -1.71
C LEU A 91 -28.97 -8.93 -2.53
N MET A 92 -28.85 -9.02 -3.87
CA MET A 92 -29.00 -7.90 -4.81
C MET A 92 -30.40 -7.29 -4.90
N PRO A 93 -31.55 -7.95 -4.64
CA PRO A 93 -32.83 -7.29 -4.91
C PRO A 93 -33.14 -6.19 -3.90
N LEU A 94 -32.78 -6.34 -2.63
CA LEU A 94 -33.13 -5.37 -1.58
C LEU A 94 -32.15 -4.18 -1.51
N CYS A 95 -30.84 -4.44 -1.53
CA CYS A 95 -29.83 -3.38 -1.46
C CYS A 95 -29.89 -2.43 -2.66
N ILE A 96 -30.12 -2.96 -3.87
CA ILE A 96 -30.28 -2.12 -5.08
C ILE A 96 -31.48 -1.18 -4.88
N ILE A 97 -32.68 -1.68 -4.56
CA ILE A 97 -33.87 -0.82 -4.38
C ILE A 97 -33.62 0.31 -3.35
N LEU A 98 -32.95 0.02 -2.24
CA LEU A 98 -32.64 1.00 -1.19
C LEU A 98 -31.67 2.09 -1.67
N VAL A 99 -30.61 1.73 -2.39
CA VAL A 99 -29.64 2.70 -2.95
C VAL A 99 -30.31 3.63 -3.96
N TRP A 100 -31.24 3.11 -4.77
CA TRP A 100 -31.99 3.91 -5.74
C TRP A 100 -32.98 4.86 -5.07
N ALA A 101 -33.61 4.44 -3.96
CA ALA A 101 -34.48 5.31 -3.17
C ALA A 101 -33.72 6.42 -2.43
N ALA A 102 -32.46 6.18 -2.06
CA ALA A 102 -31.64 7.11 -1.28
C ALA A 102 -30.72 8.03 -2.09
N GLY A 103 -30.67 7.90 -3.42
CA GLY A 103 -30.02 8.89 -4.30
C GLY A 103 -28.49 9.04 -4.18
N PHE A 104 -27.78 8.09 -3.57
CA PHE A 104 -26.31 8.10 -3.47
C PHE A 104 -25.68 7.21 -4.55
N ILE A 105 -25.61 7.71 -5.78
CA ILE A 105 -24.80 7.09 -6.84
C ILE A 105 -23.72 8.09 -7.24
N LEU A 106 -22.52 7.93 -6.65
CA LEU A 106 -21.32 8.60 -7.18
C LEU A 106 -20.02 7.80 -7.01
N SER A 107 -20.05 6.51 -6.66
CA SER A 107 -18.79 5.76 -6.51
C SER A 107 -18.84 4.29 -6.95
N TYR A 108 -19.72 3.94 -7.88
CA TYR A 108 -19.55 2.69 -8.64
C TYR A 108 -18.36 2.90 -9.58
N CYS A 109 -17.16 2.56 -9.09
CA CYS A 109 -15.94 2.52 -9.88
C CYS A 109 -16.13 1.46 -10.97
N HIS A 110 -16.55 1.90 -12.16
CA HIS A 110 -16.58 1.07 -13.34
C HIS A 110 -15.18 1.10 -13.94
N ASN A 111 -14.49 -0.04 -13.89
CA ASN A 111 -13.17 -0.33 -14.46
C ASN A 111 -11.97 0.39 -13.84
N CYS A 112 -11.22 -0.33 -13.00
CA CYS A 112 -9.77 -0.27 -13.07
C CYS A 112 -9.31 -1.58 -13.73
N ASP A 113 -8.92 -1.49 -15.00
CA ASP A 113 -7.99 -2.43 -15.62
C ASP A 113 -6.57 -2.16 -15.10
#